data_AF-A0A2U1T803-F1
#
_entry.id   AF-A0A2U1T803-F1
#
_cell.length_a   1.000
_cell.length_b   1.000
_cell.length_c   1.000
_cell.angle_alpha   90.00
_cell.angle_beta   90.00
_cell.angle_gamma   90.00
#
_symmetry.space_group_name_H-M   'P 1'
#
loop_
_entity.id
_entity.type
_entity.pdbx_description
1 polymer ?
#
loop_
_entity_poly.entity_id
_entity_poly.type
_entity_poly.pdbx_seq_one_letter_code
_entity_poly.pdbx_strand_id
1 'polypeptide(L)'
;MWRMLEVLTYPVSAVIKLWHLLLHNVFGMDASMAWILAIVGLVVTVRTLLLPFFWAQKRSSRQTILMRPEKQALEEEYADTTDPGALYEKRQKTREMHKRYGFNPLVGCVPPLVQIPIIIGLYRLLMWMSRPEMLAGHERADGGLGVLSEADLVSFMQTELFGVPVPAYVAMTEERLAILGTTASEVTPWLLLL
;
A
#
# COMPACT_ATOMS: atom_id res chain seq x y z
N MET A 1 -8.52 -5.23 17.61
CA MET A 1 -8.13 -5.51 16.21
C MET A 1 -8.91 -4.63 15.22
N TRP A 2 -10.24 -4.67 15.21
CA TRP A 2 -11.09 -3.93 14.26
C TRP A 2 -10.96 -2.39 14.31
N ARG A 3 -10.98 -1.75 15.49
CA ARG A 3 -10.75 -0.28 15.64
C ARG A 3 -9.39 0.22 15.14
N MET A 4 -8.33 -0.56 15.26
CA MET A 4 -7.00 -0.14 14.78
C MET A 4 -6.95 -0.07 13.24
N LEU A 5 -7.73 -0.91 12.58
CA LEU A 5 -7.79 -0.94 11.12
C LEU A 5 -8.71 0.16 10.57
N GLU A 6 -9.69 0.64 11.35
CA GLU A 6 -10.51 1.83 11.01
C GLU A 6 -9.67 3.12 10.97
N VAL A 7 -8.71 3.25 11.89
CA VAL A 7 -7.75 4.37 11.90
C VAL A 7 -6.94 4.43 10.60
N LEU A 8 -6.67 3.28 9.98
CA LEU A 8 -5.98 3.21 8.69
C LEU A 8 -6.90 3.49 7.50
N THR A 9 -8.18 3.10 7.56
CA THR A 9 -9.12 3.32 6.44
C THR A 9 -9.55 4.78 6.31
N TYR A 10 -9.62 5.53 7.42
CA TYR A 10 -10.04 6.92 7.41
C TYR A 10 -9.17 7.84 6.52
N PRO A 11 -7.83 7.91 6.70
CA PRO A 11 -6.97 8.75 5.85
C PRO A 11 -6.97 8.28 4.39
N VAL A 12 -7.02 6.98 4.14
CA VAL A 12 -7.08 6.43 2.77
C VAL A 12 -8.38 6.86 2.08
N SER A 13 -9.53 6.72 2.74
CA SER A 13 -10.83 7.13 2.22
C SER A 13 -10.90 8.64 1.97
N ALA A 14 -10.29 9.46 2.84
CA ALA A 14 -10.22 10.91 2.70
C ALA A 14 -9.39 11.32 1.47
N VAL A 15 -8.24 10.68 1.25
CA VAL A 15 -7.37 10.98 0.10
C VAL A 15 -8.06 10.58 -1.21
N ILE A 16 -8.70 9.41 -1.28
CA ILE A 16 -9.44 9.02 -2.49
C ILE A 16 -10.58 9.98 -2.76
N LYS A 17 -11.38 10.34 -1.73
CA LYS A 17 -12.46 11.31 -1.88
C LYS A 17 -11.95 12.67 -2.35
N LEU A 18 -10.84 13.14 -1.79
CA LEU A 18 -10.20 14.38 -2.21
C LEU A 18 -9.83 14.35 -3.69
N TRP A 19 -9.19 13.27 -4.16
CA TRP A 19 -8.84 13.12 -5.57
C TRP A 19 -10.06 13.00 -6.47
N HIS A 20 -11.08 12.24 -6.07
CA HIS A 20 -12.31 12.12 -6.84
C HIS A 20 -13.01 13.48 -6.99
N LEU A 21 -13.17 14.22 -5.90
CA LEU A 21 -13.76 15.56 -5.92
C LEU A 21 -12.93 16.53 -6.77
N LEU A 22 -11.61 16.45 -6.69
CA LEU A 22 -10.72 17.29 -7.50
C LEU A 22 -10.87 16.95 -8.99
N LEU A 23 -10.83 15.68 -9.36
CA LEU A 23 -10.93 15.24 -10.75
C LEU A 23 -12.31 15.46 -11.36
N HIS A 24 -13.37 15.15 -10.60
CA HIS A 24 -14.75 15.33 -11.06
C HIS A 24 -15.15 16.81 -11.10
N ASN A 25 -14.91 17.57 -10.02
CA ASN A 25 -15.42 18.94 -9.93
C ASN A 25 -14.50 20.00 -10.55
N VAL A 26 -13.17 19.79 -10.53
CA VAL A 26 -12.22 20.76 -11.09
C VAL A 26 -11.93 20.45 -12.56
N PHE A 27 -11.75 19.18 -12.90
CA PHE A 27 -11.43 18.77 -14.28
C PHE A 27 -12.65 18.33 -15.11
N GLY A 28 -13.83 18.22 -14.51
CA GLY A 28 -15.07 17.87 -15.23
C GLY A 28 -15.07 16.46 -15.82
N MET A 29 -14.27 15.55 -15.26
CA MET A 29 -14.16 14.18 -15.75
C MET A 29 -15.37 13.34 -15.37
N ASP A 30 -15.66 12.34 -16.20
CA ASP A 30 -16.65 11.30 -15.90
C ASP A 30 -16.34 10.62 -14.57
N ALA A 31 -17.39 10.31 -13.80
CA ALA A 31 -17.27 9.71 -12.46
C ALA A 31 -16.41 8.43 -12.47
N SER A 32 -16.58 7.57 -13.48
CA SER A 32 -15.81 6.34 -13.65
C SER A 32 -14.30 6.61 -13.77
N MET A 33 -13.92 7.55 -14.65
CA MET A 33 -12.52 7.93 -14.85
C MET A 33 -11.95 8.62 -13.60
N ALA A 34 -12.76 9.45 -12.93
CA ALA A 34 -12.38 10.12 -11.69
C ALA A 34 -12.08 9.12 -10.56
N TRP A 35 -12.87 8.05 -10.41
CA TRP A 35 -12.61 6.99 -9.43
C TRP A 35 -11.33 6.21 -9.74
N ILE A 36 -11.13 5.81 -11.00
CA ILE A 36 -9.92 5.07 -11.41
C ILE A 36 -8.66 5.92 -11.16
N LEU A 37 -8.69 7.19 -11.60
CA LEU A 37 -7.57 8.10 -11.39
C LEU A 37 -7.41 8.52 -9.93
N ALA A 38 -8.46 8.52 -9.11
CA ALA A 38 -8.34 8.76 -7.68
C ALA A 38 -7.56 7.66 -6.95
N ILE A 39 -7.71 6.40 -7.36
CA ILE A 39 -6.89 5.29 -6.83
C ILE A 39 -5.41 5.49 -7.20
N VAL A 40 -5.12 5.89 -8.45
CA VAL A 40 -3.75 6.22 -8.88
C VAL A 40 -3.21 7.42 -8.09
N GLY A 41 -4.03 8.45 -7.91
CA GLY A 41 -3.71 9.66 -7.15
C GLY A 41 -3.37 9.36 -5.68
N LEU A 42 -4.07 8.41 -5.05
CA LEU A 42 -3.72 7.91 -3.72
C LEU A 42 -2.29 7.35 -3.69
N VAL A 43 -1.93 6.48 -4.65
CA VAL A 43 -0.58 5.90 -4.71
C VAL A 43 0.48 6.99 -4.88
N VAL A 44 0.23 7.96 -5.76
CA VAL A 44 1.13 9.11 -5.98
C VAL A 44 1.27 9.95 -4.71
N THR A 45 0.17 10.23 -4.02
CA THR A 45 0.16 11.03 -2.77
C THR A 45 1.00 10.36 -1.70
N VAL A 46 0.78 9.07 -1.48
CA VAL A 46 1.54 8.27 -0.53
C VAL A 46 3.03 8.26 -0.89
N ARG A 47 3.38 8.02 -2.16
CA ARG A 47 4.79 8.02 -2.60
C ARG A 47 5.45 9.39 -2.44
N THR A 48 4.72 10.46 -2.66
CA THR A 48 5.21 11.83 -2.51
C THR A 48 5.44 12.17 -1.05
N LEU A 49 4.53 11.78 -0.15
CA LEU A 49 4.69 11.94 1.30
C LEU A 49 5.91 11.15 1.83
N LEU A 50 6.16 9.96 1.28
CA LEU A 50 7.29 9.11 1.63
C LEU A 50 8.60 9.48 0.91
N LEU A 51 8.58 10.42 -0.03
CA LEU A 51 9.76 10.85 -0.78
C LEU A 51 10.93 11.32 0.10
N PRO A 52 10.75 12.19 1.12
CA PRO A 52 11.85 12.57 2.02
C PRO A 52 12.40 11.36 2.80
N PHE A 53 11.53 10.41 3.15
CA PHE A 53 11.94 9.17 3.79
C PHE A 53 12.78 8.29 2.85
N PHE A 54 12.35 8.13 1.60
CA PHE A 54 13.11 7.40 0.57
C PHE A 54 14.47 8.04 0.27
N TRP A 55 14.60 9.36 0.38
CA TRP A 55 15.88 10.05 0.28
C TRP A 55 16.85 9.65 1.41
N ALA A 56 16.36 9.60 2.65
CA ALA A 56 17.15 9.12 3.79
C ALA A 56 17.56 7.64 3.60
N GLN A 57 16.66 6.82 3.07
CA GLN A 57 16.94 5.43 2.75
C GLN A 57 18.05 5.28 1.70
N LYS A 58 18.01 6.03 0.60
CA LYS A 58 19.05 6.02 -0.44
C LYS A 58 20.42 6.42 0.10
N ARG A 59 20.47 7.44 0.98
CA ARG A 59 21.70 7.86 1.65
C ARG A 59 22.29 6.73 2.50
N SER A 60 21.46 6.03 3.27
CA SER A 60 21.90 4.89 4.09
C SER A 60 22.44 3.74 3.24
N SER A 61 21.75 3.39 2.13
CA SER A 61 22.21 2.34 1.21
C SER A 61 23.59 2.62 0.62
N ARG A 62 23.92 3.88 0.33
CA ARG A 62 25.26 4.26 -0.16
C ARG A 62 26.34 4.02 0.89
N GLN A 63 26.07 4.31 2.17
CA GLN A 63 27.01 4.03 3.26
C GLN A 63 27.25 2.54 3.44
N THR A 64 26.21 1.72 3.30
CA THR A 64 26.36 0.25 3.33
C THR A 64 27.32 -0.24 2.26
N ILE A 65 27.25 0.30 1.03
CA ILE A 65 28.13 -0.10 -0.07
C ILE A 65 29.58 0.27 0.24
N LEU A 66 29.82 1.47 0.78
CA LEU A 66 31.17 1.91 1.16
C LEU A 66 31.77 1.10 2.31
N MET A 67 30.93 0.59 3.21
CA MET A 67 31.35 -0.20 4.38
C MET A 67 31.55 -1.69 4.07
N ARG A 68 30.97 -2.22 2.98
CA ARG A 68 31.12 -3.63 2.58
C ARG A 68 32.57 -4.16 2.62
N PRO A 69 33.57 -3.48 2.05
CA PRO A 69 34.95 -3.99 2.07
C PRO A 69 35.55 -4.05 3.47
N GLU A 70 35.39 -3.02 4.31
CA GLU A 70 35.89 -3.05 5.69
C GLU A 70 35.17 -4.12 6.53
N LYS A 71 33.87 -4.31 6.31
CA LYS A 71 33.10 -5.37 6.97
C LYS A 71 33.62 -6.75 6.59
N GLN A 72 33.99 -6.97 5.33
CA GLN A 72 34.56 -8.24 4.86
C GLN A 72 35.92 -8.51 5.50
N ALA A 73 36.81 -7.51 5.53
CA ALA A 73 38.11 -7.65 6.20
C ALA A 73 37.97 -7.98 7.70
N LEU A 74 37.03 -7.34 8.40
CA LEU A 74 36.73 -7.63 9.80
C LEU A 74 36.09 -9.02 9.99
N GLU A 75 35.30 -9.49 9.02
CA GLU A 75 34.75 -10.85 9.05
C GLU A 75 35.82 -11.92 8.84
N GLU A 76 36.81 -11.66 7.98
CA GLU A 76 37.97 -12.52 7.74
C GLU A 76 38.92 -12.58 8.95
N GLU A 77 39.26 -11.44 9.57
CA GLU A 77 40.12 -11.37 10.77
C GLU A 77 39.57 -12.22 11.93
N TYR A 78 38.25 -12.33 12.03
CA TYR A 78 37.54 -13.05 13.09
C TYR A 78 36.77 -14.29 12.58
N ALA A 79 37.13 -14.85 11.42
CA ALA A 79 36.42 -15.98 10.82
C ALA A 79 36.59 -17.28 11.63
N ASP A 80 37.82 -17.53 12.10
CA ASP A 80 38.20 -18.79 12.75
C ASP A 80 38.10 -18.74 14.29
N THR A 81 37.60 -17.64 14.86
CA THR A 81 37.60 -17.44 16.31
C THR A 81 36.26 -17.79 16.95
N THR A 82 36.26 -18.80 17.83
CA THR A 82 35.10 -19.23 18.62
C THR A 82 35.14 -18.70 20.07
N ASP A 83 36.21 -17.99 20.44
CA ASP A 83 36.38 -17.46 21.79
C ASP A 83 35.32 -16.37 22.12
N PRO A 84 34.61 -16.47 23.26
CA PRO A 84 33.60 -15.48 23.66
C PRO A 84 34.12 -14.05 23.80
N GLY A 85 35.39 -13.88 24.21
CA GLY A 85 36.04 -12.58 24.34
C GLY A 85 36.29 -11.92 22.99
N ALA A 86 36.83 -12.69 22.04
CA ALA A 86 37.03 -12.22 20.66
C ALA A 86 35.71 -11.91 19.94
N LEU A 87 34.64 -12.67 20.18
CA LEU A 87 33.30 -12.36 19.67
C LEU A 87 32.74 -11.06 20.26
N TYR A 88 33.09 -10.72 21.49
CA TYR A 88 32.73 -9.42 22.09
C TYR A 88 33.51 -8.28 21.44
N GLU A 89 34.82 -8.45 21.22
CA GLU A 89 35.66 -7.49 20.53
C GLU A 89 35.19 -7.22 19.10
N LYS A 90 34.86 -8.27 18.34
CA LYS A 90 34.26 -8.18 17.00
C LYS A 90 32.99 -7.32 16.99
N ARG A 91 32.11 -7.51 17.98
CA ARG A 91 30.88 -6.70 18.12
C ARG A 91 31.19 -5.24 18.41
N GLN A 92 32.20 -4.94 19.23
CA GLN A 92 32.62 -3.58 19.52
C GLN A 92 33.23 -2.91 18.27
N LYS A 93 34.19 -3.56 17.60
CA LYS A 93 34.79 -3.07 16.33
C LYS A 93 33.71 -2.82 15.26
N THR A 94 32.74 -3.73 15.13
CA THR A 94 31.60 -3.56 14.20
C THR A 94 30.77 -2.33 14.56
N ARG A 95 30.50 -2.10 15.86
CA ARG A 95 29.71 -0.96 16.33
C ARG A 95 30.45 0.36 16.12
N GLU A 96 31.76 0.39 16.36
CA GLU A 96 32.59 1.56 16.09
C GLU A 96 32.67 1.87 14.60
N MET A 97 32.88 0.85 13.76
CA MET A 97 32.83 0.96 12.31
C MET A 97 31.49 1.57 11.85
N HIS A 98 30.35 1.02 12.30
CA HIS A 98 29.03 1.58 11.97
C HIS A 98 28.88 3.06 12.36
N LYS A 99 29.44 3.47 13.51
CA LYS A 99 29.45 4.88 13.95
C LYS A 99 30.34 5.76 13.06
N ARG A 100 31.53 5.30 12.66
CA ARG A 100 32.44 6.03 11.77
C ARG A 100 31.79 6.34 10.42
N TYR A 101 31.06 5.37 9.86
CA TYR A 101 30.34 5.54 8.59
C TYR A 101 28.97 6.23 8.73
N GLY A 102 28.54 6.56 9.95
CA GLY A 102 27.22 7.15 10.20
C GLY A 102 26.07 6.26 9.72
N PHE A 103 26.26 4.94 9.74
CA PHE A 103 25.28 3.97 9.28
C PHE A 103 24.16 3.79 10.31
N ASN A 104 22.90 3.95 9.88
CA ASN A 104 21.73 3.68 10.72
C ASN A 104 21.02 2.40 10.25
N PRO A 105 21.15 1.27 10.98
CA PRO A 105 20.54 -0.01 10.59
C PRO A 105 19.01 0.03 10.54
N LEU A 106 18.37 0.92 11.31
CA LEU A 106 16.91 1.04 11.35
C LEU A 106 16.34 1.64 10.07
N VAL A 107 17.10 2.47 9.36
CA VAL A 107 16.64 3.11 8.11
C VAL A 107 16.39 2.06 7.01
N GLY A 108 17.04 0.89 7.08
CA GLY A 108 16.88 -0.19 6.12
C GLY A 108 15.58 -0.99 6.26
N CYS A 109 15.02 -1.12 7.47
CA CYS A 109 13.84 -1.97 7.74
C CYS A 109 12.50 -1.20 7.76
N VAL A 110 12.54 0.13 7.77
CA VAL A 110 11.33 0.98 7.76
C VAL A 110 10.47 0.87 6.48
N PRO A 111 11.00 0.65 5.26
CA PRO A 111 10.16 0.64 4.06
C PRO A 111 9.11 -0.49 4.05
N PRO A 112 9.47 -1.75 4.36
CA PRO A 112 8.46 -2.80 4.55
C PRO A 112 7.47 -2.50 5.67
N LEU A 113 7.93 -1.91 6.78
CA LEU A 113 7.06 -1.55 7.91
C LEU A 113 6.00 -0.52 7.55
N VAL A 114 6.31 0.42 6.65
CA VAL A 114 5.35 1.42 6.15
C VAL A 114 4.47 0.85 5.05
N GLN A 115 5.03 -0.01 4.18
CA GLN A 115 4.31 -0.57 3.03
C GLN A 115 3.20 -1.54 3.45
N ILE A 116 3.44 -2.38 4.46
CA ILE A 116 2.48 -3.40 4.91
C ILE A 116 1.14 -2.78 5.37
N PRO A 117 1.12 -1.79 6.29
CA PRO A 117 -0.11 -1.13 6.71
C PRO A 117 -0.89 -0.48 5.57
N ILE A 118 -0.19 0.13 4.61
CA ILE A 118 -0.81 0.83 3.48
C ILE A 118 -1.54 -0.16 2.56
N ILE A 119 -0.88 -1.29 2.23
CA ILE A 119 -1.51 -2.34 1.42
C ILE A 119 -2.72 -2.93 2.14
N ILE A 120 -2.63 -3.18 3.45
CA ILE A 120 -3.76 -3.70 4.24
C ILE A 120 -4.93 -2.70 4.24
N GLY A 121 -4.65 -1.40 4.40
CA GLY A 121 -5.65 -0.34 4.36
C GLY A 121 -6.35 -0.26 2.99
N LEU A 122 -5.56 -0.26 1.92
CA LEU A 122 -6.08 -0.25 0.54
C LEU A 122 -6.89 -1.51 0.22
N TYR A 123 -6.36 -2.70 0.53
CA TYR A 123 -7.04 -3.96 0.27
C TYR A 123 -8.38 -4.03 1.01
N ARG A 124 -8.43 -3.63 2.29
CA ARG A 124 -9.70 -3.57 3.04
C ARG A 124 -10.66 -2.58 2.42
N LEU A 125 -10.18 -1.40 2.01
CA LEU A 125 -11.01 -0.40 1.38
C LEU A 125 -11.63 -0.96 0.08
N LEU A 126 -10.82 -1.50 -0.82
CA LEU A 126 -11.30 -2.08 -2.08
C LEU A 126 -12.26 -3.26 -1.84
N MET A 127 -11.89 -4.20 -0.97
CA MET A 127 -12.74 -5.36 -0.63
C MET A 127 -14.07 -4.96 0.01
N TRP A 128 -14.13 -3.80 0.65
CA TRP A 128 -15.37 -3.28 1.23
C TRP A 128 -16.19 -2.48 0.25
N MET A 129 -15.53 -1.72 -0.62
CA MET A 129 -16.18 -1.03 -1.72
C MET A 129 -16.76 -2.05 -2.70
N SER A 130 -16.06 -3.15 -2.99
CA SER A 130 -16.48 -4.21 -3.91
C SER A 130 -17.58 -5.14 -3.39
N ARG A 131 -18.26 -4.80 -2.28
CA ARG A 131 -19.40 -5.59 -1.78
C ARG A 131 -20.68 -5.08 -2.42
N PRO A 132 -21.32 -5.84 -3.33
CA PRO A 132 -22.57 -5.43 -3.96
C PRO A 132 -23.78 -5.50 -3.02
N GLU A 133 -23.60 -5.88 -1.75
CA GLU A 133 -24.66 -5.89 -0.73
C GLU A 133 -25.32 -4.51 -0.56
N MET A 134 -24.56 -3.42 -0.77
CA MET A 134 -25.11 -2.06 -0.76
C MET A 134 -26.10 -1.82 -1.92
N LEU A 135 -25.86 -2.43 -3.09
CA LEU A 135 -26.78 -2.36 -4.24
C LEU A 135 -28.00 -3.29 -4.04
N ALA A 136 -27.87 -4.30 -3.19
CA ALA A 136 -28.94 -5.22 -2.81
C ALA A 136 -29.82 -4.69 -1.65
N GLY A 137 -29.73 -3.40 -1.31
CA GLY A 137 -30.56 -2.76 -0.28
C GLY A 137 -30.24 -3.18 1.15
N HIS A 138 -29.10 -3.84 1.39
CA HIS A 138 -28.64 -4.15 2.74
C HIS A 138 -27.78 -2.98 3.25
N GLU A 139 -28.40 -2.09 4.03
CA GLU A 139 -27.70 -0.98 4.66
C GLU A 139 -26.69 -1.48 5.71
N ARG A 140 -25.49 -0.90 5.71
CA ARG A 140 -24.53 -1.08 6.82
C ARG A 140 -25.04 -0.30 8.03
N ALA A 141 -24.82 -0.84 9.23
CA ALA A 141 -25.14 -0.15 10.49
C ALA A 141 -24.41 1.20 10.66
N ASP A 142 -23.33 1.41 9.89
CA ASP A 142 -22.39 2.51 9.98
C ASP A 142 -22.41 3.46 8.77
N GLY A 143 -23.34 3.27 7.81
CA GLY A 143 -23.74 4.27 6.79
C GLY A 143 -22.66 4.81 5.84
N GLY A 144 -21.46 4.20 5.81
CA GLY A 144 -20.35 4.70 4.99
C GLY A 144 -19.03 3.98 5.25
N LEU A 145 -17.97 4.40 4.55
CA LEU A 145 -16.61 3.88 4.73
C LEU A 145 -15.63 5.02 5.00
N GLY A 146 -15.35 5.27 6.28
CA GLY A 146 -14.52 6.39 6.70
C GLY A 146 -15.19 7.72 6.32
N VAL A 147 -14.61 8.46 5.37
CA VAL A 147 -15.15 9.74 4.86
C VAL A 147 -16.04 9.56 3.62
N LEU A 148 -16.09 8.35 3.06
CA LEU A 148 -16.92 8.02 1.89
C LEU A 148 -18.37 7.80 2.34
N SER A 149 -19.29 8.51 1.68
CA SER A 149 -20.73 8.36 1.85
C SER A 149 -21.26 7.14 1.09
N GLU A 150 -22.49 6.71 1.38
CA GLU A 150 -23.17 5.67 0.60
C GLU A 150 -23.26 6.02 -0.89
N ALA A 151 -23.54 7.28 -1.21
CA ALA A 151 -23.59 7.76 -2.59
C ALA A 151 -22.23 7.59 -3.30
N ASP A 152 -21.12 7.88 -2.59
CA ASP A 152 -19.76 7.69 -3.13
C ASP A 152 -19.50 6.20 -3.41
N LEU A 153 -19.95 5.30 -2.52
CA LEU A 153 -19.80 3.86 -2.67
C LEU A 153 -20.63 3.30 -3.82
N VAL A 154 -21.89 3.74 -3.96
CA VAL A 154 -22.76 3.33 -5.07
C VAL A 154 -22.21 3.82 -6.41
N SER A 155 -21.73 5.08 -6.47
CA SER A 155 -21.09 5.63 -7.67
C SER A 155 -19.82 4.84 -8.05
N PHE A 156 -19.00 4.47 -7.07
CA PHE A 156 -17.84 3.61 -7.33
C PHE A 156 -18.25 2.24 -7.88
N MET A 157 -19.34 1.66 -7.37
CA MET A 157 -19.78 0.33 -7.81
C MET A 157 -20.27 0.28 -9.26
N GLN A 158 -20.74 1.41 -9.78
CA GLN A 158 -21.12 1.60 -11.17
C GLN A 158 -19.93 1.96 -12.07
N THR A 159 -18.73 2.09 -11.52
CA THR A 159 -17.53 2.41 -12.30
C THR A 159 -17.13 1.20 -13.14
N GLU A 160 -17.12 1.40 -14.45
CA GLU A 160 -16.70 0.40 -15.42
C GLU A 160 -15.33 0.72 -16.01
N LEU A 161 -14.55 -0.32 -16.24
CA LEU A 161 -13.31 -0.28 -16.99
C LEU A 161 -13.44 -1.29 -18.15
N PHE A 162 -13.40 -0.78 -19.38
CA PHE A 162 -13.65 -1.57 -20.61
C PHE A 162 -15.01 -2.31 -20.64
N GLY A 163 -16.05 -1.73 -20.03
CA GLY A 163 -17.39 -2.32 -19.95
C GLY A 163 -17.52 -3.42 -18.90
N VAL A 164 -16.47 -3.65 -18.09
CA VAL A 164 -16.52 -4.54 -16.93
C VAL A 164 -16.53 -3.68 -15.67
N PRO A 165 -17.46 -3.90 -14.72
CA PRO A 165 -17.43 -3.21 -13.44
C PRO A 165 -16.10 -3.42 -12.72
N VAL A 166 -15.41 -2.32 -12.36
CA VAL A 166 -14.17 -2.35 -11.57
C VAL A 166 -14.28 -3.15 -10.26
N PRO A 167 -15.40 -3.17 -9.52
CA PRO A 167 -15.52 -4.02 -8.33
C PRO A 167 -15.62 -5.52 -8.63
N ALA A 168 -15.82 -5.96 -9.87
CA ALA A 168 -15.92 -7.37 -10.21
C ALA A 168 -14.53 -8.06 -10.23
N TYR A 169 -14.43 -9.24 -9.63
CA TYR A 169 -13.22 -10.05 -9.61
C TYR A 169 -13.53 -11.55 -9.69
N VAL A 170 -12.57 -12.36 -10.17
CA VAL A 170 -12.77 -13.77 -10.55
C VAL A 170 -13.22 -14.67 -9.39
N ALA A 171 -12.77 -14.39 -8.18
CA ALA A 171 -13.12 -15.17 -6.99
C ALA A 171 -14.48 -14.78 -6.37
N MET A 172 -15.26 -13.91 -7.02
CA MET A 172 -16.58 -13.49 -6.55
C MET A 172 -17.66 -14.53 -6.92
N THR A 173 -18.69 -14.68 -6.10
CA THR A 173 -19.79 -15.62 -6.37
C THR A 173 -20.65 -15.15 -7.55
N GLU A 174 -21.26 -16.10 -8.27
CA GLU A 174 -22.14 -15.80 -9.42
C GLU A 174 -23.30 -14.86 -9.05
N GLU A 175 -23.92 -15.06 -7.88
CA GLU A 175 -24.97 -14.18 -7.37
C GLU A 175 -24.51 -12.73 -7.23
N ARG A 176 -23.28 -12.51 -6.74
CA ARG A 176 -22.73 -11.17 -6.57
C ARG A 176 -22.36 -10.55 -7.91
N LEU A 177 -21.90 -11.36 -8.86
CA LEU A 177 -21.57 -10.91 -10.22
C LEU A 177 -22.85 -10.49 -10.96
N ALA A 178 -23.95 -11.21 -10.74
CA ALA A 178 -25.26 -10.86 -11.27
C ALA A 178 -25.76 -9.51 -10.74
N ILE A 179 -25.49 -9.16 -9.46
CA ILE A 179 -25.83 -7.83 -8.92
C ILE A 179 -25.04 -6.72 -9.62
N LEU A 180 -23.81 -7.01 -10.05
CA LEU A 180 -22.98 -6.09 -10.82
C LEU A 180 -23.32 -6.08 -12.33
N GLY A 181 -24.22 -6.93 -12.79
CA GLY A 181 -24.57 -7.06 -14.21
C GLY A 181 -23.49 -7.68 -15.07
N THR A 182 -22.57 -8.49 -14.51
CA THR A 182 -21.48 -9.14 -15.26
C THR A 182 -21.37 -10.63 -14.94
N THR A 183 -20.55 -11.37 -15.70
CA THR A 183 -20.29 -12.81 -15.52
C THR A 183 -18.81 -13.13 -15.35
N ALA A 184 -18.48 -14.28 -14.78
CA ALA A 184 -17.08 -14.69 -14.56
C ALA A 184 -16.27 -14.81 -15.87
N SER A 185 -16.93 -15.16 -16.98
CA SER A 185 -16.33 -15.22 -18.32
C SER A 185 -15.98 -13.86 -18.91
N GLU A 186 -16.60 -12.78 -18.47
CA GLU A 186 -16.31 -11.42 -18.93
C GLU A 186 -15.15 -10.79 -18.15
N VAL A 187 -14.95 -11.20 -16.89
CA VAL A 187 -13.91 -10.68 -16.00
C VAL A 187 -12.54 -11.33 -16.27
N THR A 188 -12.51 -12.61 -16.67
CA THR A 188 -11.29 -13.40 -16.86
C THR A 188 -10.37 -12.98 -18.03
N PRO A 189 -10.85 -12.54 -19.20
CA PRO A 189 -9.99 -12.26 -20.36
C PRO A 189 -9.02 -11.09 -20.15
N TRP A 190 -9.43 -10.07 -19.40
CA TRP A 190 -8.66 -8.84 -19.19
C TRP A 190 -7.53 -9.04 -18.17
N LEU A 191 -7.69 -9.96 -17.22
CA LEU A 191 -6.66 -10.29 -16.23
C LEU A 191 -5.47 -11.04 -16.84
N LEU A 192 -5.65 -11.69 -17.99
CA LEU A 192 -4.56 -12.35 -18.72
C LEU A 192 -3.76 -11.36 -19.59
N LEU A 193 -4.26 -10.14 -19.79
CA LEU A 193 -3.61 -9.06 -20.54
C LEU A 193 -2.81 -8.08 -19.65
N LEU A 194 -2.93 -8.18 -18.32
CA LEU A 194 -2.20 -7.41 -17.30
C LEU A 194 -1.05 -8.24 -16.69
#